data_AF-A0A2N8PTE1-F1
#
_entry.id   AF-A0A2N8PTE1-F1
#
_cell.length_a   1.000
_cell.length_b   1.000
_cell.length_c   1.000
_cell.angle_alpha   90.00
_cell.angle_beta   90.00
_cell.angle_gamma   90.00
#
_symmetry.space_group_name_H-M   'P 1'
#
loop_
_entity.id
_entity.type
_entity.pdbx_description
1 polymer ?
#
loop_
_entity_poly.entity_id
_entity_poly.type
_entity_poly.pdbx_seq_one_letter_code
_entity_poly.pdbx_strand_id
1 'polypeptide(L)'
;MFHVILILFPLILCGIILPILLFGLSSILISIFGGTASALLIKNKKARSLLFISFTILSLLGVLCLFPFVAIYTPLPFSYYSFFCNVLIALMGVFSILGITSSRSIQNNLIKRVVIVLFSIVVGIVGIVFLLQIL
;
A
#
# COMPACT_ATOMS: atom_id res chain seq x y z
N MET A 1 -22.80 4.12 -35.20
CA MET A 1 -21.64 4.72 -34.49
C MET A 1 -21.89 4.89 -32.99
N PHE A 2 -23.06 5.38 -32.58
CA PHE A 2 -23.41 5.57 -31.16
C PHE A 2 -23.38 4.27 -30.32
N HIS A 3 -23.87 3.15 -30.86
CA HIS A 3 -23.84 1.85 -30.16
C HIS A 3 -22.42 1.28 -29.95
N VAL A 4 -21.50 1.56 -30.88
CA VAL A 4 -20.09 1.12 -30.74
C VAL A 4 -19.44 1.88 -29.59
N ILE A 5 -19.65 3.19 -29.49
CA ILE A 5 -19.14 4.03 -28.40
C ILE A 5 -19.72 3.59 -27.04
N LEU A 6 -21.01 3.26 -27.01
CA LEU A 6 -21.71 2.76 -25.82
C LEU A 6 -21.16 1.44 -25.27
N ILE A 7 -20.63 0.56 -26.13
CA ILE A 7 -20.04 -0.73 -25.73
C ILE A 7 -18.54 -0.59 -25.45
N LEU A 8 -17.84 0.21 -26.26
CA LEU A 8 -16.40 0.40 -26.14
C LEU A 8 -16.03 1.10 -24.82
N PHE A 9 -16.83 2.06 -24.37
CA PHE A 9 -16.55 2.82 -23.15
C PHE A 9 -16.59 1.95 -21.86
N PRO A 10 -17.64 1.14 -21.60
CA PRO A 10 -17.64 0.16 -20.52
C PRO A 10 -16.50 -0.85 -20.62
N LEU A 11 -16.14 -1.27 -21.83
CA LEU A 11 -15.07 -2.24 -22.05
C LEU A 11 -13.69 -1.67 -21.64
N ILE A 12 -13.42 -0.40 -21.98
CA ILE A 12 -12.20 0.31 -21.58
C ILE A 12 -12.17 0.50 -20.06
N LEU A 13 -13.30 0.89 -19.44
CA LEU A 13 -13.41 0.99 -17.99
C LEU A 13 -13.12 -0.36 -17.31
N CYS A 14 -13.72 -1.45 -17.79
CA CYS A 14 -13.43 -2.80 -17.30
C CYS A 14 -11.94 -3.16 -17.48
N GLY A 15 -11.35 -2.81 -18.61
CA GLY A 15 -9.93 -3.04 -18.90
C GLY A 15 -8.97 -2.32 -17.95
N ILE A 16 -9.40 -1.23 -17.31
CA ILE A 16 -8.60 -0.50 -16.31
C ILE A 16 -8.91 -0.98 -14.89
N ILE A 17 -10.19 -1.19 -14.57
CA ILE A 17 -10.66 -1.56 -13.23
C ILE A 17 -10.25 -2.98 -12.87
N LEU A 18 -10.39 -3.93 -13.79
CA LEU A 18 -10.14 -5.35 -13.52
C LEU A 18 -8.67 -5.63 -13.15
N PRO A 19 -7.64 -5.08 -13.84
CA PRO A 19 -6.25 -5.24 -13.42
C PRO A 19 -5.96 -4.68 -12.03
N ILE A 20 -6.56 -3.54 -11.66
CA ILE A 20 -6.36 -2.92 -10.34
C ILE A 20 -6.92 -3.83 -9.23
N LEU A 21 -8.12 -4.39 -9.45
CA LEU A 21 -8.73 -5.36 -8.54
C LEU A 21 -7.90 -6.65 -8.42
N LEU A 22 -7.47 -7.22 -9.54
CA LEU A 22 -6.63 -8.42 -9.55
C LEU A 22 -5.28 -8.18 -8.86
N PHE A 23 -4.68 -7.01 -9.05
CA PHE A 23 -3.46 -6.61 -8.36
C PHE A 23 -3.69 -6.47 -6.85
N GLY A 24 -4.78 -5.81 -6.44
CA GLY A 24 -5.15 -5.68 -5.03
C GLY A 24 -5.34 -7.03 -4.33
N LEU A 25 -6.06 -7.95 -4.96
CA LEU A 25 -6.29 -9.29 -4.42
C LEU A 25 -5.00 -10.13 -4.39
N SER A 26 -4.24 -10.15 -5.48
CA SER A 26 -3.01 -10.93 -5.57
C SER A 26 -1.94 -10.43 -4.58
N SER A 27 -1.79 -9.12 -4.40
CA SER A 27 -0.86 -8.55 -3.42
C SER A 27 -1.18 -8.95 -1.98
N ILE A 28 -2.46 -9.00 -1.60
CA ILE A 28 -2.91 -9.50 -0.28
C ILE A 28 -2.65 -11.01 -0.15
N LEU A 29 -2.94 -11.81 -1.18
CA LEU A 29 -2.68 -13.24 -1.13
C LEU A 29 -1.17 -13.52 -0.99
N ILE A 30 -0.35 -12.84 -1.78
CA ILE A 30 1.10 -12.96 -1.72
C ILE A 30 1.63 -12.49 -0.36
N SER A 31 1.08 -11.44 0.25
CA SER A 31 1.54 -11.00 1.56
C SER A 31 1.23 -12.02 2.66
N ILE A 32 0.08 -12.69 2.61
CA ILE A 32 -0.30 -13.71 3.59
C ILE A 32 0.56 -14.97 3.41
N PHE A 33 0.67 -15.50 2.19
CA PHE A 33 1.46 -16.70 1.92
C PHE A 33 2.97 -16.45 2.08
N GLY A 34 3.45 -15.31 1.57
CA GLY A 34 4.84 -14.90 1.72
C GLY A 34 5.22 -14.59 3.16
N GLY A 35 4.32 -13.93 3.91
CA GLY A 35 4.49 -13.65 5.34
C GLY A 35 4.59 -14.93 6.16
N THR A 36 3.67 -15.87 5.96
CA THR A 36 3.69 -17.17 6.66
C THR A 36 4.91 -18.02 6.29
N ALA A 37 5.28 -18.08 5.01
CA ALA A 37 6.50 -18.74 4.57
C ALA A 37 7.76 -18.12 5.21
N SER A 38 7.83 -16.79 5.30
CA SER A 38 8.94 -16.09 5.96
C SER A 38 9.02 -16.40 7.45
N ALA A 39 7.87 -16.58 8.11
CA ALA A 39 7.78 -16.95 9.52
C ALA A 39 8.37 -18.33 9.80
N LEU A 40 8.01 -19.31 8.95
CA LEU A 40 8.30 -20.72 9.12
C LEU A 40 9.71 -21.11 8.62
N LEU A 41 10.12 -20.58 7.46
CA LEU A 41 11.30 -21.06 6.75
C LEU A 41 12.56 -20.26 7.08
N ILE A 42 12.44 -18.99 7.51
CA ILE A 42 13.60 -18.10 7.69
C ILE A 42 14.05 -18.08 9.14
N LYS A 43 15.19 -18.72 9.40
CA LYS A 43 15.81 -18.76 10.74
C LYS A 43 16.50 -17.45 11.13
N ASN A 44 16.96 -16.67 10.15
CA ASN A 44 17.64 -15.40 10.42
C ASN A 44 16.62 -14.33 10.86
N LYS A 45 16.68 -13.93 12.14
CA LYS A 45 15.76 -12.96 12.75
C LYS A 45 15.70 -11.63 12.00
N LYS A 46 16.82 -11.12 11.47
CA LYS A 46 16.86 -9.82 10.77
C LYS A 46 16.24 -9.90 9.38
N ALA A 47 16.61 -10.92 8.60
CA ALA A 47 16.04 -11.14 7.27
C ALA A 47 14.53 -11.40 7.36
N ARG A 48 14.11 -12.20 8.35
CA ARG A 48 12.71 -12.46 8.65
C ARG A 48 11.93 -11.16 8.95
N SER A 49 12.46 -10.33 9.85
CA SER A 49 11.82 -9.04 10.20
C SER A 49 11.65 -8.14 8.97
N LEU A 50 12.68 -8.06 8.12
CA LEU A 50 12.65 -7.22 6.93
C LEU A 50 11.62 -7.70 5.90
N LEU A 51 11.54 -9.02 5.69
CA LEU A 51 10.53 -9.62 4.82
C LEU A 51 9.12 -9.43 5.36
N PHE A 52 8.91 -9.57 6.67
CA PHE A 52 7.62 -9.26 7.29
C PHE A 52 7.21 -7.81 7.01
N ILE A 53 8.11 -6.85 7.22
CA ILE A 53 7.84 -5.44 6.93
C ILE A 53 7.46 -5.27 5.46
N SER A 54 8.18 -5.89 4.52
CA SER A 54 7.88 -5.84 3.09
C SER A 54 6.51 -6.46 2.75
N PHE A 55 6.17 -7.61 3.31
CA PHE A 55 4.87 -8.24 3.10
C PHE A 55 3.73 -7.41 3.71
N THR A 56 3.94 -6.79 4.87
CA THR A 56 2.96 -5.86 5.46
C THR A 56 2.72 -4.66 4.56
N ILE A 57 3.77 -4.03 4.01
CA ILE A 57 3.64 -2.92 3.05
C ILE A 57 2.88 -3.38 1.80
N LEU A 58 3.21 -4.55 1.26
CA LEU A 58 2.54 -5.10 0.08
C LEU A 58 1.04 -5.37 0.35
N SER A 59 0.72 -5.86 1.55
CA SER A 59 -0.67 -6.07 1.99
C SER A 59 -1.42 -4.75 2.10
N LEU A 60 -0.80 -3.71 2.66
CA LEU A 60 -1.41 -2.38 2.81
C LEU A 60 -1.66 -1.73 1.43
N LEU A 61 -0.72 -1.88 0.50
CA LEU A 61 -0.90 -1.43 -0.89
C LEU A 61 -2.09 -2.13 -1.55
N GLY A 62 -2.21 -3.45 -1.35
CA GLY A 62 -3.34 -4.23 -1.86
C GLY A 62 -4.69 -3.76 -1.31
N VAL A 63 -4.75 -3.50 0.00
CA VAL A 63 -5.94 -2.93 0.65
C VAL A 63 -6.27 -1.55 0.06
N LEU A 64 -5.27 -0.69 -0.15
CA LEU A 64 -5.49 0.64 -0.74
C LEU A 64 -6.07 0.56 -2.16
N CYS A 65 -5.64 -0.41 -2.98
CA CYS A 65 -6.19 -0.65 -4.31
C CYS A 65 -7.65 -1.15 -4.26
N LEU A 66 -8.02 -1.95 -3.27
CA LEU A 66 -9.37 -2.52 -3.15
C LEU A 66 -10.37 -1.60 -2.44
N PHE A 67 -9.87 -0.74 -1.55
CA PHE A 67 -10.68 0.13 -0.70
C PHE A 67 -11.72 0.99 -1.44
N PRO A 68 -11.41 1.70 -2.56
CA PRO A 68 -12.43 2.47 -3.29
C PRO A 68 -13.58 1.61 -3.81
N PHE A 69 -13.32 0.34 -4.16
CA PHE A 69 -14.36 -0.57 -4.61
C PHE A 69 -15.20 -1.06 -3.43
N VAL A 70 -14.57 -1.46 -2.33
CA VAL A 70 -15.28 -1.89 -1.11
C VAL A 70 -16.16 -0.77 -0.56
N ALA A 71 -15.65 0.46 -0.52
CA ALA A 71 -16.36 1.64 -0.01
C ALA A 71 -17.64 1.96 -0.79
N ILE A 72 -17.71 1.64 -2.09
CA ILE A 72 -18.92 1.82 -2.91
C ILE A 72 -20.02 0.80 -2.52
N TYR A 73 -19.63 -0.43 -2.16
CA TYR A 73 -20.57 -1.50 -1.84
C TYR A 73 -20.94 -1.58 -0.35
N THR A 74 -20.15 -0.97 0.53
CA THR A 74 -20.45 -0.87 1.96
C THR A 74 -21.08 0.48 2.29
N PRO A 75 -22.06 0.56 3.21
CA PRO A 75 -22.68 1.81 3.65
C PRO A 75 -21.76 2.62 4.59
N LEU A 76 -20.49 2.77 4.23
CA LEU A 76 -19.53 3.60 4.94
C LEU A 76 -19.72 5.05 4.52
N PRO A 77 -19.80 6.01 5.45
CA PRO A 77 -19.88 7.42 5.08
C PRO A 77 -18.62 7.83 4.31
N PHE A 78 -18.79 8.53 3.19
CA PHE A 78 -17.68 8.96 2.33
C PHE A 78 -16.59 9.77 3.07
N SER A 79 -16.93 10.38 4.21
CA SER A 79 -15.97 11.08 5.07
C SER A 79 -14.87 10.16 5.65
N TYR A 80 -15.17 8.87 5.86
CA TYR A 80 -14.19 7.89 6.35
C TYR A 80 -13.18 7.49 5.28
N TYR A 81 -13.48 7.72 4.00
CA TYR A 81 -12.61 7.30 2.90
C TYR A 81 -11.22 7.95 2.99
N SER A 82 -11.19 9.28 3.05
CA SER A 82 -9.93 10.03 3.15
C SER A 82 -9.19 9.74 4.46
N PHE A 83 -9.94 9.52 5.56
CA PHE A 83 -9.35 9.15 6.85
C PHE A 83 -8.61 7.82 6.77
N PHE A 84 -9.25 6.76 6.27
CA PHE A 84 -8.63 5.44 6.13
C PHE A 84 -7.45 5.45 5.16
N CYS A 85 -7.57 6.13 4.02
CA CYS A 85 -6.46 6.29 3.07
C CYS A 85 -5.25 6.98 3.71
N ASN A 86 -5.46 8.08 4.43
CA ASN A 86 -4.37 8.79 5.11
C ASN A 86 -3.68 7.92 6.16
N VAL A 87 -4.44 7.15 6.95
CA VAL A 87 -3.89 6.21 7.94
C VAL A 87 -3.07 5.11 7.27
N LEU A 88 -3.59 4.50 6.19
CA LEU A 88 -2.89 3.44 5.46
C LEU A 88 -1.58 3.95 4.85
N ILE A 89 -1.59 5.14 4.23
CA ILE A 89 -0.40 5.75 3.63
C ILE A 89 0.64 6.06 4.72
N ALA A 90 0.21 6.61 5.86
CA ALA A 90 1.11 6.88 6.98
C ALA A 90 1.77 5.59 7.51
N LEU A 91 0.99 4.52 7.69
CA LEU A 91 1.50 3.21 8.12
C LEU A 91 2.51 2.64 7.11
N MET A 92 2.20 2.69 5.81
CA MET A 92 3.13 2.24 4.77
C MET A 92 4.45 3.01 4.80
N GLY A 93 4.40 4.33 5.00
CA GLY A 93 5.59 5.17 5.11
C GLY A 93 6.45 4.81 6.32
N VAL A 94 5.82 4.65 7.50
CA VAL A 94 6.52 4.24 8.73
C VAL A 94 7.17 2.86 8.57
N PHE A 95 6.44 1.87 8.05
CA PHE A 95 6.99 0.54 7.80
C PHE A 95 8.13 0.57 6.77
N SER A 96 8.03 1.39 5.73
CA SER A 96 9.10 1.56 4.74
C SER A 96 10.38 2.10 5.37
N ILE A 97 10.28 3.12 6.23
CA ILE A 97 11.42 3.68 6.97
C ILE A 97 12.05 2.60 7.88
N LEU A 98 11.23 1.82 8.59
CA LEU A 98 11.71 0.72 9.44
C LEU A 98 12.41 -0.38 8.63
N GLY A 99 11.90 -0.71 7.45
CA GLY A 99 12.49 -1.68 6.53
C GLY A 99 13.84 -1.20 5.98
N ILE A 100 13.91 0.05 5.54
CA ILE A 100 15.14 0.66 5.00
C ILE A 100 16.21 0.78 6.10
N THR A 101 15.85 1.26 7.29
CA THR A 101 16.79 1.39 8.42
C THR A 101 17.37 0.03 8.83
N SER A 102 16.54 -1.01 8.85
CA SER A 102 16.94 -2.39 9.14
C SER A 102 17.76 -3.06 8.02
N SER A 103 17.66 -2.55 6.78
CA SER A 103 18.37 -3.10 5.63
C SER A 103 19.87 -2.80 5.64
N ARG A 104 20.66 -3.85 5.37
CA ARG A 104 22.11 -3.78 5.11
C ARG A 104 22.44 -3.85 3.61
N SER A 105 21.46 -4.07 2.74
CA SER A 105 21.72 -4.22 1.29
C SER A 105 22.13 -2.90 0.65
N ILE A 106 21.70 -1.77 1.21
CA ILE A 106 22.11 -0.43 0.75
C ILE A 106 23.45 -0.10 1.41
N GLN A 107 24.55 -0.41 0.72
CA GLN A 107 25.91 -0.06 1.17
C GLN A 107 26.14 1.45 1.21
N ASN A 108 25.47 2.21 0.35
CA ASN A 108 25.64 3.66 0.29
C ASN A 108 24.77 4.39 1.33
N ASN A 109 25.40 4.80 2.43
CA ASN A 109 24.75 5.51 3.53
C ASN A 109 24.11 6.85 3.13
N LEU A 110 24.64 7.53 2.10
CA LEU A 110 24.05 8.77 1.57
C LEU A 110 22.69 8.49 0.92
N ILE A 111 22.63 7.50 0.02
CA ILE A 111 21.38 7.11 -0.66
C ILE A 111 20.35 6.65 0.37
N LYS A 112 20.77 5.83 1.34
CA LYS A 112 19.89 5.39 2.43
C LYS A 112 19.27 6.56 3.19
N ARG A 113 20.08 7.58 3.54
CA ARG A 113 19.61 8.77 4.25
C ARG A 113 18.66 9.61 3.38
N VAL A 114 18.95 9.78 2.10
CA VAL A 114 18.08 10.51 1.16
C VAL A 114 16.71 9.84 1.05
N VAL A 115 16.66 8.52 0.88
CA VAL A 115 15.39 7.79 0.78
C VAL A 115 14.59 7.90 2.08
N ILE A 116 15.24 7.76 3.25
CA ILE A 116 14.57 7.94 4.55
C ILE A 116 13.97 9.35 4.67
N VAL A 117 14.73 10.40 4.33
CA VAL A 117 14.23 11.78 4.38
C VAL A 117 13.01 11.95 3.46
N LEU A 118 13.06 11.39 2.26
CA LEU A 118 11.96 11.47 1.30
C LEU A 118 10.68 10.82 1.83
N PHE A 119 10.78 9.61 2.40
CA PHE A 119 9.65 8.94 3.03
C PHE A 119 9.15 9.69 4.27
N SER A 120 10.05 10.24 5.09
CA SER A 120 9.67 11.04 6.27
C SER A 120 8.89 12.30 5.90
N ILE A 121 9.26 12.97 4.79
CA ILE A 121 8.51 14.13 4.29
C ILE A 121 7.08 13.71 3.90
N VAL A 122 6.93 12.59 3.18
CA VAL A 122 5.60 12.08 2.79
C VAL A 122 4.76 11.75 4.02
N VAL A 123 5.32 11.05 5.01
CA VAL A 123 4.62 10.75 6.27
C VAL A 123 4.25 12.04 7.02
N GLY A 124 5.15 13.03 7.05
CA GLY A 124 4.90 14.32 7.67
C GLY A 124 3.75 15.09 7.01
N ILE A 125 3.73 15.16 5.68
CA ILE A 125 2.64 15.80 4.92
C ILE A 125 1.31 15.10 5.18
N VAL A 126 1.28 13.77 5.09
CA VAL A 126 0.07 12.98 5.35
C VAL A 126 -0.40 13.17 6.79
N GLY A 127 0.52 13.25 7.75
CA GLY A 127 0.21 13.55 9.15
C GLY A 127 -0.39 14.95 9.36
N ILE A 128 0.11 15.97 8.67
CA ILE A 128 -0.45 17.33 8.71
C ILE A 128 -1.85 17.35 8.09
N VAL A 129 -2.04 16.71 6.93
CA VAL A 129 -3.36 16.58 6.30
C VAL A 129 -4.35 15.86 7.21
N PHE A 130 -3.89 14.82 7.90
CA PHE A 130 -4.69 14.08 8.87
C PHE A 130 -5.08 14.94 10.09
N LEU A 131 -4.15 15.73 10.64
CA LEU A 131 -4.43 16.69 11.71
C LEU A 131 -5.47 17.73 11.29
N LEU A 132 -5.34 18.29 10.08
CA LEU A 132 -6.32 19.24 9.51
C LEU A 132 -7.70 18.62 9.30
N GLN A 133 -7.77 17.30 9.13
CA GLN A 133 -9.03 16.59 8.92
C GLN A 133 -9.78 16.27 10.23
N ILE A 134 -9.06 16.30 11.36
CA ILE A 134 -9.61 16.07 12.71
C ILE A 134 -10.04 17.39 13.38
N LEU A 135 -9.34 18.48 13.06
CA LEU A 135 -9.55 19.81 13.64
C LEU A 135 -10.70 20.55 12.96
#